data_AF-A0A560WFH6-F1
#
_entry.id   AF-A0A560WFH6-F1
#
_cell.length_a   1.000
_cell.length_b   1.000
_cell.length_c   1.000
_cell.angle_alpha   90.00
_cell.angle_beta   90.00
_cell.angle_gamma   90.00
#
_symmetry.space_group_name_H-M   'P 1'
#
loop_
_entity.id
_entity.type
_entity.pdbx_description
1 polymer ?
#
loop_
_entity_poly.entity_id
_entity_poly.type
_entity_poly.pdbx_seq_one_letter_code
_entity_poly.pdbx_strand_id
1 'polypeptide(L)' 'MPRLIWTPNALADVQRLYRWLLPKDTEAAIRVVATIRAGVRILAASPRIGRPVEDMDPDYREKLIDLGNSG' A
#
# COMPACT_ATOMS: atom_id res chain seq x y z
N MET A 1 15.14 -13.63 7.61
CA MET A 1 14.29 -12.95 6.61
C MET A 1 13.56 -11.81 7.29
N PRO A 2 13.53 -10.60 6.72
CA PRO A 2 12.76 -9.49 7.27
C PRO A 2 11.27 -9.85 7.28
N ARG A 3 10.57 -9.51 8.36
CA ARG A 3 9.13 -9.73 8.50
C ARG A 3 8.39 -8.46 8.09
N LEU A 4 7.34 -8.63 7.29
CA LEU A 4 6.44 -7.56 6.94
C LEU A 4 5.36 -7.44 8.02
N ILE A 5 5.33 -6.29 8.71
CA ILE A 5 4.38 -6.01 9.79
C ILE A 5 3.56 -4.77 9.40
N TRP A 6 2.25 -4.88 9.47
CA TRP A 6 1.34 -3.76 9.28
C TRP A 6 1.06 -3.10 10.63
N THR A 7 1.11 -1.77 10.68
CA THR A 7 0.58 -1.06 11.84
C THR A 7 -0.96 -1.14 11.85
N PRO A 8 -1.60 -1.02 13.01
CA PRO A 8 -3.07 -0.98 13.09
C PRO A 8 -3.67 0.12 12.21
N ASN A 9 -3.04 1.29 12.17
CA ASN A 9 -3.48 2.42 11.35
C ASN A 9 -3.39 2.10 9.85
N ALA A 10 -2.30 1.50 9.38
CA ALA A 10 -2.15 1.12 7.97
C ALA A 10 -3.21 0.09 7.54
N LEU A 11 -3.56 -0.86 8.42
CA LEU A 11 -4.65 -1.80 8.14
C LEU A 11 -6.01 -1.09 8.07
N ALA A 12 -6.28 -0.16 9.00
CA ALA A 12 -7.50 0.63 9.01
C ALA A 12 -7.62 1.53 7.77
N ASP A 13 -6.51 2.09 7.29
CA ASP A 13 -6.47 2.91 6.07
C ASP A 13 -6.86 2.12 4.82
N VAL A 14 -6.32 0.91 4.65
CA VAL A 14 -6.71 0.02 3.53
C VAL A 14 -8.18 -0.37 3.61
N GLN A 15 -8.68 -0.66 4.81
CA GLN A 15 -10.09 -1.01 5.01
C GLN A 15 -11.01 0.19 4.73
N ARG A 16 -10.62 1.41 5.12
CA ARG A 16 -11.36 2.64 4.84
C ARG A 16 -11.43 2.89 3.33
N LEU A 17 -10.32 2.72 2.61
CA LEU A 17 -10.27 2.84 1.15
C LEU A 17 -11.23 1.85 0.47
N TYR A 18 -11.19 0.58 0.88
CA TYR A 18 -12.11 -0.44 0.35
C TYR A 18 -13.57 -0.05 0.56
N ARG A 19 -13.95 0.32 1.79
CA ARG A 19 -15.33 0.70 2.13
C ARG A 19 -15.81 1.95 1.37
N TRP A 20 -14.90 2.87 1.06
CA TRP A 20 -15.23 4.08 0.29
C TRP A 20 -15.43 3.79 -1.20
N LEU A 21 -14.69 2.84 -1.77
CA LEU A 21 -14.80 2.42 -3.17
C LEU A 21 -15.97 1.47 -3.41
N LEU A 22 -16.24 0.57 -2.47
CA LEU A 22 -17.23 -0.50 -2.61
C LEU A 22 -18.60 -0.03 -3.13
N PRO A 23 -19.23 1.05 -2.61
CA PRO A 23 -20.53 1.50 -3.12
C PRO A 23 -20.47 2.19 -4.50
N LYS A 24 -19.28 2.49 -5.03
CA LYS A 24 -19.09 3.18 -6.33
C LYS A 24 -18.74 2.21 -7.44
N ASP A 25 -17.81 1.31 -7.14
CA ASP A 25 -17.32 0.29 -8.06
C ASP A 25 -16.70 -0.84 -7.24
N THR A 26 -17.43 -1.94 -7.11
CA THR A 26 -17.00 -3.15 -6.40
C THR A 26 -15.71 -3.73 -7.00
N GLU A 27 -15.60 -3.73 -8.31
CA GLU A 27 -14.45 -4.30 -9.01
C GLU A 27 -13.22 -3.43 -8.79
N ALA A 28 -13.36 -2.10 -8.82
CA ALA A 28 -12.28 -1.18 -8.46
C ALA A 28 -11.86 -1.36 -6.99
N ALA A 29 -12.81 -1.52 -6.06
CA ALA A 29 -12.51 -1.75 -4.65
C ALA A 29 -11.65 -3.01 -4.44
N ILE A 30 -12.00 -4.11 -5.11
CA ILE A 30 -11.24 -5.37 -5.07
C ILE A 30 -9.85 -5.19 -5.69
N ARG A 31 -9.78 -4.61 -6.89
CA ARG A 31 -8.52 -4.39 -7.61
C ARG A 31 -7.53 -3.55 -6.81
N VAL A 32 -7.97 -2.40 -6.28
CA VAL A 32 -7.10 -1.48 -5.53
C VAL A 32 -6.49 -2.15 -4.30
N VAL A 33 -7.30 -2.88 -3.51
CA VAL A 33 -6.80 -3.61 -2.33
C VAL A 33 -5.82 -4.71 -2.74
N ALA A 34 -6.10 -5.44 -3.82
CA ALA A 34 -5.21 -6.47 -4.33
C ALA A 34 -3.86 -5.89 -4.76
N THR A 35 -3.86 -4.76 -5.48
CA THR A 35 -2.66 -4.06 -5.94
C THR A 35 -1.82 -3.54 -4.77
N ILE A 36 -2.45 -2.92 -3.75
CA ILE A 36 -1.75 -2.50 -2.53
C ILE A 36 -1.07 -3.69 -1.85
N ARG A 37 -1.80 -4.79 -1.64
CA ARG A 37 -1.26 -5.99 -1.00
C ARG A 37 -0.09 -6.59 -1.77
N ALA A 38 -0.16 -6.60 -3.10
CA ALA A 38 0.94 -7.06 -3.95
C ALA A 38 2.16 -6.15 -3.84
N GLY A 39 1.97 -4.83 -3.93
CA GLY A 39 3.05 -3.84 -3.80
C GLY A 39 3.77 -3.90 -2.45
N VAL A 40 3.03 -4.17 -1.37
CA VAL A 40 3.60 -4.27 -0.02
C VAL A 40 4.31 -5.61 0.21
N ARG A 41 3.86 -6.72 -0.39
CA ARG A 41 4.57 -8.01 -0.32
C ARG A 41 6.00 -7.96 -0.85
N ILE A 42 6.28 -7.13 -1.86
CA ILE A 42 7.63 -6.95 -2.42
C ILE A 42 8.63 -6.46 -1.36
N LEU A 43 8.16 -5.72 -0.34
CA LEU A 43 9.01 -5.21 0.74
C LEU A 43 9.65 -6.33 1.59
N ALA A 44 9.03 -7.51 1.65
CA ALA A 44 9.64 -8.67 2.32
C ALA A 44 10.91 -9.17 1.60
N ALA A 45 11.00 -8.97 0.29
CA ALA A 45 12.18 -9.34 -0.50
C ALA A 45 13.17 -8.17 -0.63
N SER A 46 12.68 -6.94 -0.73
CA SER A 46 13.52 -5.74 -0.87
C SER A 46 13.00 -4.59 0.00
N PRO A 47 13.36 -4.54 1.29
CA PRO A 47 12.88 -3.51 2.23
C PRO A 47 13.28 -2.08 1.84
N ARG A 48 14.36 -1.91 1.05
CA ARG A 48 14.93 -0.60 0.68
C ARG A 48 14.53 -0.10 -0.70
N ILE A 49 13.58 -0.75 -1.37
CA ILE A 49 13.14 -0.42 -2.74
C ILE A 49 12.44 0.94 -2.87
N GLY A 50 11.94 1.51 -1.77
CA GLY A 50 11.32 2.84 -1.73
C GLY A 50 12.33 3.99 -1.73
N ARG A 51 11.85 5.20 -2.05
CA ARG A 51 12.63 6.44 -1.87
C ARG A 51 12.50 6.91 -0.40
N PRO A 52 13.54 7.51 0.20
CA PRO A 52 13.40 8.16 1.51
C PRO A 52 12.29 9.20 1.46
N VAL A 53 11.54 9.35 2.56
CA VAL A 53 10.55 10.43 2.69
C VAL A 53 11.28 11.70 3.10
N GLU A 54 11.03 12.81 2.40
CA GLU A 54 11.57 14.12 2.78
C GLU A 54 11.09 14.51 4.19
N ASP A 55 11.95 15.18 4.95
CA ASP A 55 11.68 15.65 6.31
C ASP A 55 11.31 14.57 7.35
N MET A 56 11.61 13.29 7.08
CA MET A 56 11.48 12.19 8.04
C MET A 56 12.82 11.52 8.32
N ASP A 57 12.86 10.67 9.36
CA ASP A 57 14.03 9.84 9.64
C ASP A 57 14.38 8.97 8.42
N PRO A 58 15.69 8.74 8.10
CA PRO A 58 16.13 7.98 6.92
C PRO A 58 15.56 6.57 6.77
N ASP A 59 15.06 5.98 7.86
CA ASP A 59 14.41 4.67 7.85
C ASP A 59 12.99 4.72 7.25
N TYR A 60 12.35 5.89 7.20
CA TYR A 60 11.06 6.07 6.54
C TYR A 60 11.24 6.15 5.03
N ARG A 61 10.49 5.31 4.32
CA ARG A 61 10.52 5.25 2.86
C ARG A 61 9.12 5.22 2.31
N GLU A 62 8.91 5.94 1.22
CA GLU A 62 7.70 5.86 0.44
C GLU A 62 7.94 5.02 -0.82
N LYS A 63 6.90 4.27 -1.18
CA LYS A 63 6.88 3.49 -2.40
C LYS A 63 5.55 3.75 -3.09
N LEU A 64 5.63 4.34 -4.29
CA LEU A 64 4.47 4.46 -5.15
C LEU A 64 4.00 3.06 -5.60
N ILE A 65 2.70 2.85 -5.52
CA ILE A 65 2.01 1.66 -6.03
C ILE A 65 1.17 2.15 -7.20
N ASP A 66 1.59 1.76 -8.41
CA ASP A 66 0.87 2.09 -9.62
C ASP A 66 -0.43 1.28 -9.68
N LEU A 67 -1.56 1.97 -9.85
CA LEU A 67 -2.89 1.40 -9.97
C LEU A 67 -3.30 1.19 -11.44
N GLY A 68 -2.45 1.57 -12.40
CA GLY A 68 -2.74 1.53 -13.83
C GLY A 68 -3.74 2.62 -14.27
N ASN A 69 -4.05 2.61 -15.56
CA ASN A 69 -4.78 3.67 -16.29
C ASN A 69 -6.31 3.71 -16.02
N SER A 70 -6.73 3.55 -14.76
CA SER A 70 -8.14 3.55 -14.34
C SER A 70 -8.49 4.69 -13.37
N GLY A 71 -7.73 5.79 -13.45
CA GLY A 71 -7.99 7.04 -12.73
C GLY A 71 -8.94 7.97 -13.48
#